data_AF-A0A316QIE9-F1
#
_entry.id   AF-A0A316QIE9-F1
#
_cell.length_a   1.000
_cell.length_b   1.000
_cell.length_c   1.000
_cell.angle_alpha   90.00
_cell.angle_beta   90.00
_cell.angle_gamma   90.00
#
_symmetry.space_group_name_H-M   'P 1'
#
loop_
_entity.id
_entity.type
_entity.pdbx_description
1 polymer ?
#
loop_
_entity_poly.entity_id
_entity_poly.type
_entity_poly.pdbx_seq_one_letter_code
_entity_poly.pdbx_strand_id
1 'polypeptide(L)'
;MTFFEKELHRLFDDSECISADAVFAGKTMIAPIGEDLRAKVQFVYTNTHAKYDALRLTIINRHEGTVDSETFKFKDIIGMKGGREPHIWEDGQRVDWYIYHPTASDYNFITDVVEDYISMYADQAYRFDGGMAMGGM
;
A
#
# COMPACT_ATOMS: atom_id res chain seq x y z
N MET A 1 -1.58 -0.95 -18.12
CA MET A 1 -1.36 -1.18 -16.69
C MET A 1 -0.12 -2.04 -16.48
N THR A 2 0.87 -1.54 -15.75
CA THR A 2 2.11 -2.26 -15.42
C THR A 2 1.85 -3.40 -14.44
N PHE A 3 2.83 -4.28 -14.21
CA PHE A 3 2.72 -5.32 -13.17
C PHE A 3 2.45 -4.68 -11.80
N PHE A 4 3.25 -3.68 -11.41
CA PHE A 4 3.10 -3.02 -10.12
C PHE A 4 1.75 -2.32 -9.94
N GLU A 5 1.21 -1.68 -10.99
CA GLU A 5 -0.13 -1.10 -10.91
C GLU A 5 -1.18 -2.18 -10.63
N LYS A 6 -1.08 -3.35 -11.27
CA LYS A 6 -1.99 -4.49 -10.98
C LYS A 6 -1.88 -4.96 -9.53
N GLU A 7 -0.67 -4.99 -8.97
CA GLU A 7 -0.47 -5.37 -7.58
C GLU A 7 -1.02 -4.32 -6.61
N LEU A 8 -0.88 -3.02 -6.91
CA LEU A 8 -1.49 -1.94 -6.13
C LEU A 8 -3.02 -2.01 -6.16
N HIS A 9 -3.60 -2.26 -7.34
CA HIS A 9 -5.05 -2.47 -7.47
C HIS A 9 -5.52 -3.68 -6.64
N ARG A 10 -4.80 -4.80 -6.65
CA ARG A 10 -5.13 -5.95 -5.79
C ARG A 10 -5.05 -5.67 -4.30
N LEU A 11 -4.16 -4.78 -3.89
CA LEU A 11 -4.04 -4.39 -2.48
C LEU A 11 -5.17 -3.44 -2.06
N PHE A 12 -5.54 -2.49 -2.91
CA PHE A 12 -6.26 -1.30 -2.46
C PHE A 12 -7.58 -1.02 -3.17
N ASP A 13 -8.00 -1.79 -4.17
CA ASP A 13 -9.29 -1.57 -4.84
C ASP A 13 -10.49 -1.79 -3.89
N ASP A 14 -10.37 -2.72 -2.95
CA ASP A 14 -11.41 -3.05 -1.96
C ASP A 14 -11.18 -2.33 -0.61
N SER A 15 -10.21 -1.42 -0.54
CA SER A 15 -9.84 -0.70 0.69
C SER A 15 -10.87 0.38 1.02
N GLU A 16 -11.44 0.35 2.23
CA GLU A 16 -12.37 1.39 2.69
C GLU A 16 -11.65 2.70 3.05
N CYS A 17 -10.37 2.63 3.43
CA CYS A 17 -9.56 3.78 3.79
C CYS A 17 -9.02 4.54 2.58
N ILE A 18 -8.95 3.89 1.41
CA ILE A 18 -8.40 4.45 0.19
C ILE A 18 -9.55 4.80 -0.75
N SER A 19 -9.84 6.10 -0.84
CA SER A 19 -10.95 6.64 -1.61
C SER A 19 -10.91 6.24 -3.10
N ALA A 20 -12.07 6.29 -3.77
CA ALA A 20 -12.19 6.17 -5.23
C ALA A 20 -11.32 7.17 -6.03
N ASP A 21 -10.87 8.26 -5.41
CA ASP A 21 -9.98 9.26 -6.01
C ASP A 21 -8.49 8.88 -5.96
N ALA A 22 -8.17 7.63 -5.60
CA ALA A 22 -6.81 7.11 -5.66
C ALA A 22 -6.28 7.12 -7.10
N VAL A 23 -5.05 7.62 -7.28
CA VAL A 23 -4.37 7.67 -8.57
C VAL A 23 -3.19 6.72 -8.55
N PHE A 24 -3.15 5.82 -9.54
CA PHE A 24 -2.11 4.81 -9.71
C PHE A 24 -1.17 5.21 -10.86
N ALA A 25 0.14 5.12 -10.62
CA ALA A 25 1.19 5.45 -11.59
C ALA A 25 2.43 4.56 -11.39
N GLY A 26 2.51 3.48 -12.17
CA GLY A 26 3.60 2.51 -12.14
C GLY A 26 3.73 1.81 -10.78
N LYS A 27 4.83 2.10 -10.07
CA LYS A 27 5.15 1.50 -8.76
C LYS A 27 4.47 2.20 -7.59
N THR A 28 3.69 3.24 -7.85
CA THR A 28 3.21 4.19 -6.84
C THR A 28 1.72 4.42 -6.99
N MET A 29 1.04 4.61 -5.87
CA MET A 29 -0.28 5.24 -5.83
C MET A 29 -0.28 6.40 -4.86
N ILE A 30 -1.26 7.29 -5.02
CA ILE A 30 -1.54 8.36 -4.07
C ILE A 30 -3.05 8.48 -3.86
N ALA A 31 -3.48 8.63 -2.61
CA ALA A 31 -4.89 8.77 -2.26
C ALA A 31 -5.10 9.94 -1.29
N PRO A 32 -6.22 10.69 -1.39
CA PRO A 32 -6.65 11.62 -0.36
C PRO A 32 -7.08 10.89 0.92
N ILE A 33 -6.63 11.42 2.06
CA ILE A 33 -6.94 10.89 3.40
C ILE A 33 -7.41 12.00 4.37
N GLY A 34 -7.64 13.19 3.82
CA GLY A 34 -7.93 14.44 4.52
C GLY A 34 -7.98 15.58 3.50
N GLU A 35 -8.37 16.78 3.93
CA GLU A 35 -8.46 17.96 3.05
C GLU A 35 -7.11 18.21 2.34
N ASP A 36 -6.06 18.36 3.16
CA ASP A 36 -4.69 18.65 2.69
C ASP A 36 -3.74 17.46 2.78
N LEU A 37 -4.19 16.32 3.31
CA LEU A 37 -3.36 15.12 3.50
C LEU A 37 -3.54 14.12 2.37
N ARG A 38 -2.42 13.54 1.92
CA ARG A 38 -2.34 12.47 0.93
C ARG A 38 -1.50 11.32 1.45
N ALA A 39 -1.97 10.08 1.26
CA ALA A 39 -1.19 8.87 1.47
C ALA A 39 -0.58 8.45 0.14
N LYS A 40 0.76 8.40 0.07
CA LYS A 40 1.50 7.87 -1.08
C LYS A 40 2.07 6.50 -0.73
N VAL A 41 1.67 5.47 -1.46
CA VAL A 41 2.20 4.10 -1.31
C VAL A 41 3.09 3.79 -2.50
N GLN A 42 4.28 3.23 -2.27
CA GLN A 42 5.22 2.88 -3.33
C GLN A 42 5.90 1.54 -3.07
N PHE A 43 5.97 0.68 -4.09
CA PHE A 43 6.88 -0.47 -4.07
C PHE A 43 8.34 -0.02 -4.05
N VAL A 44 9.08 -0.47 -3.04
CA VAL A 44 10.51 -0.19 -2.88
C VAL A 44 11.30 -1.48 -2.66
N TYR A 45 12.60 -1.43 -2.95
CA TYR A 45 13.55 -2.46 -2.54
C TYR A 45 14.41 -1.92 -1.39
N THR A 46 14.70 -2.75 -0.39
CA THR A 46 15.44 -2.32 0.80
C THR A 46 16.90 -2.80 0.82
N ASN A 47 17.20 -3.89 0.10
CA ASN A 47 18.51 -4.53 0.13
C ASN A 47 19.13 -4.74 -1.25
N THR A 48 18.40 -5.40 -2.16
CA THR A 48 18.92 -5.78 -3.48
C THR A 48 18.17 -5.02 -4.57
N HIS A 49 18.93 -4.39 -5.49
CA HIS A 49 18.36 -3.67 -6.61
C HIS A 49 17.37 -4.54 -7.40
N ALA A 50 16.23 -3.94 -7.78
CA ALA A 50 15.14 -4.55 -8.53
C ALA A 50 14.40 -5.72 -7.82
N LYS A 51 14.70 -5.99 -6.54
CA LYS A 51 13.95 -6.94 -5.70
C LYS A 51 13.09 -6.16 -4.71
N TYR A 52 11.87 -5.84 -5.12
CA TYR A 52 10.91 -5.06 -4.36
C TYR A 52 10.32 -5.91 -3.23
N ASP A 53 10.83 -5.71 -2.02
CA ASP A 53 10.54 -6.49 -0.81
C ASP A 53 9.71 -5.70 0.22
N ALA A 54 9.30 -4.49 -0.12
CA ALA A 54 8.58 -3.61 0.79
C ALA A 54 7.65 -2.62 0.08
N LEU A 55 6.71 -2.08 0.86
CA LEU A 55 5.97 -0.87 0.55
C LEU A 55 6.50 0.27 1.41
N ARG A 56 6.77 1.42 0.78
CA ARG A 56 6.96 2.68 1.49
C ARG A 56 5.67 3.48 1.44
N LEU A 57 5.17 3.81 2.61
CA LEU A 57 4.06 4.72 2.80
C LEU A 57 4.62 6.08 3.23
N THR A 58 4.14 7.14 2.59
CA THR A 58 4.49 8.52 2.93
C THR A 58 3.23 9.35 3.06
N ILE A 59 3.04 9.98 4.22
CA ILE A 59 1.98 10.93 4.45
C ILE A 59 2.47 12.30 4.02
N ILE A 60 1.72 12.96 3.14
CA ILE A 60 2.09 14.23 2.52
C ILE A 60 1.00 15.25 2.81
N ASN A 61 1.37 16.36 3.44
CA ASN A 61 0.58 17.58 3.43
C ASN A 61 0.87 18.34 2.12
N ARG A 62 -0.17 18.74 1.39
CA ARG A 62 -0.05 19.41 0.09
C ARG A 62 0.64 20.78 0.14
N HIS A 63 0.66 21.40 1.31
CA HIS A 63 1.26 22.71 1.53
C HIS A 63 2.63 22.62 2.19
N GLU A 64 2.84 21.63 3.07
CA GLU A 64 4.03 21.55 3.91
C GLU A 64 5.01 20.41 3.50
N GLY A 65 4.57 19.49 2.64
CA GLY A 65 5.38 18.36 2.18
C GLY A 65 5.20 17.12 3.05
N THR A 66 6.26 16.32 3.22
CA THR A 66 6.19 15.05 3.96
C THR A 66 5.95 15.28 5.45
N VAL A 67 4.88 14.69 5.97
CA VAL A 67 4.55 14.65 7.40
C VAL A 67 5.26 13.48 8.07
N ASP A 68 5.15 12.29 7.51
CA ASP A 68 5.79 11.07 8.01
C ASP A 68 6.03 10.06 6.88
N SER A 69 6.93 9.10 7.10
CA SER A 69 7.13 8.00 6.18
C SER A 69 7.63 6.73 6.87
N GLU A 70 6.96 5.62 6.58
CA GLU A 70 7.29 4.30 7.09
C GLU A 70 7.50 3.30 5.94
N THR A 71 8.34 2.28 6.15
CA THR A 71 8.60 1.22 5.17
C THR A 71 8.25 -0.15 5.74
N PHE A 72 7.19 -0.76 5.20
CA PHE A 72 6.71 -2.07 5.60
C PHE A 72 7.30 -3.15 4.70
N LYS A 73 8.19 -3.99 5.26
CA LYS A 73 8.72 -5.14 4.52
C LYS A 73 7.70 -6.26 4.51
N PHE A 74 7.53 -6.94 3.38
CA PHE A 74 6.57 -8.04 3.27
C PHE A 74 6.86 -9.15 4.26
N LYS A 75 8.14 -9.46 4.51
CA LYS A 75 8.53 -10.50 5.46
C LYS A 75 8.06 -10.22 6.90
N ASP A 76 7.92 -8.94 7.27
CA ASP A 76 7.53 -8.54 8.63
C ASP A 76 6.01 -8.65 8.81
N ILE A 77 5.24 -8.61 7.71
CA ILE A 77 3.78 -8.72 7.70
C ILE A 77 3.34 -10.18 7.48
N ILE A 78 3.81 -10.80 6.39
CA ILE A 78 3.33 -12.12 5.94
C ILE A 78 4.35 -13.25 6.20
N GLY A 79 5.48 -12.93 6.84
CA GLY A 79 6.54 -13.87 7.15
C GLY A 79 7.44 -14.24 5.97
N MET A 80 8.42 -15.09 6.25
CA MET A 80 9.26 -15.72 5.23
C MET A 80 8.44 -16.72 4.42
N LYS A 81 8.57 -16.71 3.08
CA LYS A 81 7.83 -17.62 2.19
C LYS A 81 8.81 -18.41 1.34
N GLY A 82 8.63 -19.73 1.27
CA GLY A 82 9.54 -20.62 0.51
C GLY A 82 11.01 -20.50 0.93
N GLY A 83 11.28 -20.15 2.20
CA GLY A 83 12.63 -19.95 2.73
C GLY A 83 13.32 -18.65 2.33
N ARG A 84 12.59 -17.68 1.74
CA ARG A 84 13.13 -16.36 1.36
C ARG A 84 12.19 -15.23 1.77
N GLU A 85 12.73 -14.00 1.77
CA GLU A 85 11.92 -12.79 1.92
C GLU A 85 11.02 -12.65 0.69
N PRO A 86 9.69 -12.49 0.86
CA PRO A 86 8.79 -12.26 -0.27
C PRO A 86 9.18 -10.99 -1.01
N HIS A 87 9.27 -11.06 -2.33
CA HIS A 87 9.57 -9.90 -3.17
C HIS A 87 9.09 -10.10 -4.61
N ILE A 88 8.84 -8.98 -5.26
CA ILE A 88 8.70 -8.89 -6.71
C ILE A 88 10.11 -8.69 -7.28
N TRP A 89 10.48 -9.46 -8.30
CA TRP A 89 11.76 -9.29 -8.99
C TRP A 89 11.54 -8.79 -10.41
N GLU A 90 12.11 -7.62 -10.70
CA GLU A 90 12.26 -7.09 -12.05
C GLU A 90 13.60 -7.56 -12.63
N ASP A 91 13.57 -8.67 -13.36
CA ASP A 91 14.71 -9.26 -14.05
C ASP A 91 14.62 -9.03 -15.56
N GLY A 92 15.29 -7.97 -16.02
CA GLY A 92 15.28 -7.56 -17.41
C GLY A 92 13.87 -7.20 -17.90
N GLN A 93 13.28 -8.08 -18.72
CA GLN A 93 11.93 -7.88 -19.27
C GLN A 93 10.82 -8.56 -18.45
N ARG A 94 11.16 -9.32 -17.41
CA ARG A 94 10.18 -10.03 -16.57
C ARG A 94 10.04 -9.34 -15.22
N VAL A 95 8.80 -9.03 -14.85
CA VAL A 95 8.42 -8.55 -13.52
C VAL A 95 7.37 -9.49 -12.97
N ASP A 96 7.68 -10.14 -11.84
CA ASP A 96 6.78 -11.12 -11.22
C ASP A 96 7.16 -11.33 -9.75
N TRP A 97 6.24 -11.91 -8.98
CA TRP A 97 6.59 -12.46 -7.67
C TRP A 97 7.57 -13.63 -7.83
N TYR A 98 8.65 -13.62 -7.05
CA TYR A 98 9.68 -14.63 -7.15
C TYR A 98 9.50 -15.74 -6.10
N ILE A 99 9.49 -17.00 -6.54
CA ILE A 99 9.28 -18.24 -5.75
C ILE A 99 7.87 -18.38 -5.15
N TYR A 100 7.30 -17.32 -4.62
CA TYR A 100 6.02 -17.34 -3.92
C TYR A 100 5.12 -16.21 -4.39
N HIS A 101 3.93 -16.56 -4.89
CA HIS A 101 2.86 -15.62 -5.19
C HIS A 101 1.98 -15.45 -3.95
N PRO A 102 1.81 -14.23 -3.42
CA PRO A 102 0.94 -13.97 -2.28
C PRO A 102 -0.50 -14.47 -2.52
N THR A 103 -1.08 -15.05 -1.48
CA THR A 103 -2.49 -15.47 -1.47
C THR A 103 -3.39 -14.28 -1.16
N ALA A 104 -4.70 -14.42 -1.36
CA ALA A 104 -5.67 -13.39 -0.97
C ALA A 104 -5.52 -12.98 0.51
N SER A 105 -5.25 -13.93 1.40
CA SER A 105 -5.02 -13.62 2.82
C SER A 105 -3.76 -12.79 3.06
N ASP A 106 -2.70 -13.00 2.25
CA ASP A 106 -1.48 -12.19 2.37
C ASP A 106 -1.71 -10.77 1.88
N TYR A 107 -2.47 -10.58 0.79
CA TYR A 107 -2.89 -9.24 0.36
C TYR A 107 -3.66 -8.54 1.46
N ASN A 108 -4.66 -9.20 2.06
CA ASN A 108 -5.44 -8.61 3.16
C ASN A 108 -4.55 -8.16 4.32
N PHE A 109 -3.61 -8.99 4.79
CA PHE A 109 -2.72 -8.58 5.87
C PHE A 109 -1.82 -7.39 5.50
N ILE A 110 -1.35 -7.32 4.26
CA ILE A 110 -0.56 -6.17 3.80
C ILE A 110 -1.43 -4.92 3.75
N THR A 111 -2.66 -5.03 3.24
CA THR A 111 -3.63 -3.94 3.18
C THR A 111 -3.96 -3.44 4.59
N ASP A 112 -4.34 -4.32 5.51
CA ASP A 112 -4.68 -3.99 6.90
C ASP A 112 -3.58 -3.17 7.58
N VAL A 113 -2.32 -3.58 7.44
CA VAL A 113 -1.18 -2.85 8.05
C VAL A 113 -1.00 -1.46 7.44
N VAL A 114 -1.19 -1.32 6.13
CA VAL A 114 -1.08 -0.03 5.44
C VAL A 114 -2.24 0.88 5.84
N GLU A 115 -3.46 0.34 5.90
CA GLU A 115 -4.65 1.07 6.33
C GLU A 115 -4.54 1.52 7.78
N ASP A 116 -4.11 0.64 8.70
CA ASP A 116 -3.91 0.97 10.11
C ASP A 116 -3.01 2.19 10.27
N TYR A 117 -1.91 2.25 9.53
CA TYR A 117 -1.00 3.39 9.57
C TYR A 117 -1.62 4.65 8.94
N ILE A 118 -2.29 4.53 7.79
CA ILE A 118 -3.03 5.67 7.18
C ILE A 118 -4.03 6.23 8.19
N SER A 119 -4.70 5.35 8.92
CA SER A 119 -5.69 5.69 9.93
C SER A 119 -5.11 6.49 11.10
N MET A 120 -3.80 6.46 11.35
CA MET A 120 -3.19 7.30 12.39
C MET A 120 -3.21 8.80 12.03
N TYR A 121 -3.34 9.11 10.73
CA TYR A 121 -3.28 10.48 10.18
C TYR A 121 -4.58 10.93 9.50
N ALA A 122 -5.45 9.99 9.12
CA ALA A 122 -6.68 10.32 8.39
C ALA A 122 -7.69 11.10 9.25
N ASP A 123 -8.27 12.15 8.66
CA ASP A 123 -9.30 12.96 9.30
C ASP A 123 -10.55 12.12 9.58
N GLN A 124 -11.21 12.33 10.73
CA GLN A 124 -12.40 11.57 11.11
C GLN A 124 -13.51 11.63 10.04
N ALA A 125 -13.65 12.76 9.33
CA ALA A 125 -14.63 12.89 8.24
C ALA A 125 -14.30 12.00 7.02
N TYR A 126 -13.03 11.72 6.76
CA TYR A 126 -12.58 10.85 5.65
C TYR A 126 -12.60 9.35 6.01
N ARG A 127 -12.67 9.01 7.29
CA ARG A 127 -12.78 7.61 7.76
C ARG A 127 -14.16 6.99 7.54
N PHE A 128 -15.20 7.83 7.37
CA PHE A 128 -16.60 7.39 7.33
C PHE A 128 -17.28 7.57 5.97
N ASP A 129 -16.57 8.05 4.95
CA ASP A 129 -17.13 8.17 3.60
C ASP A 129 -17.01 6.85 2.79
N GLY A 130 -16.36 5.83 3.37
CA GLY A 130 -16.23 4.48 2.80
C GLY A 130 -17.27 3.45 3.29
N GLY A 131 -18.09 3.76 4.30
CA GLY A 131 -19.01 2.76 4.87
C GLY A 131 -20.00 3.35 5.86
N MET A 132 -21.28 3.08 5.63
CA MET A 132 -22.46 3.70 6.25
C MET A 132 -22.36 4.02 7.76
N ALA A 133 -22.91 5.18 8.10
CA ALA A 133 -23.47 5.46 9.42
C ALA A 133 -24.42 4.33 9.83
N MET A 134 -23.95 3.41 10.68
CA MET A 134 -24.85 2.57 11.47
C MET A 134 -25.43 3.46 12.55
N GLY A 135 -26.63 3.96 12.23
CA GLY A 135 -27.43 4.83 13.07
C GLY A 135 -27.63 4.27 14.47
N GLY A 136 -27.70 5.18 15.42
CA GLY A 136 -28.08 4.87 16.78
C GLY A 136 -29.47 4.24 16.84
N MET A 137 -29.58 3.26 17.72
CA MET A 137 -30.62 3.15 18.76
C MET A 137 -29.99 2.50 19.98
#